data_AF-A0A1U7N6X0-F1
#
_entry.id   AF-A0A1U7N6X0-F1
#
_cell.length_a   1.000
_cell.length_b   1.000
_cell.length_c   1.000
_cell.angle_alpha   90.00
_cell.angle_beta   90.00
_cell.angle_gamma   90.00
#
_symmetry.space_group_name_H-M   'P 1'
#
loop_
_entity.id
_entity.type
_entity.pdbx_description
1 polymer ?
#
loop_
_entity_poly.entity_id
_entity_poly.type
_entity_poly.pdbx_seq_one_letter_code
_entity_poly.pdbx_strand_id
1 'polypeptide(L)' 'MLRFRLRQKPQSNLTPGRVAQSMLGLLVEIGTPAQSPKPRGKSTGWKTGKKRNKRTRYPVVKKGKSNDKKAKNKKT' A
#
# COMPACT_ATOMS: atom_id res chain seq x y z
N MET A 1 23.71 -38.19 22.38
CA MET A 1 24.12 -37.52 23.64
C MET A 1 22.97 -36.64 24.14
N LEU A 2 22.11 -37.16 25.03
CA LEU A 2 21.03 -36.36 25.63
C LEU A 2 21.64 -35.41 26.68
N ARG A 3 21.44 -34.10 26.51
CA ARG A 3 21.81 -33.12 27.53
C ARG A 3 20.66 -33.02 28.54
N PHE A 4 20.87 -33.58 29.73
CA PHE A 4 19.99 -33.34 30.87
C PHE A 4 20.08 -31.85 31.26
N ARG A 5 18.99 -31.11 31.03
CA ARG A 5 18.88 -29.71 31.44
C ARG A 5 18.52 -29.67 32.93
N LEU A 6 19.46 -29.22 33.76
CA LEU A 6 19.19 -28.97 35.19
C LEU A 6 18.12 -27.88 35.33
N ARG A 7 17.14 -28.12 36.22
CA ARG A 7 16.08 -27.16 36.54
C ARG A 7 16.69 -25.97 37.28
N GLN A 8 16.48 -24.76 36.74
CA GLN A 8 16.95 -23.53 37.38
C GLN A 8 16.07 -23.18 38.59
N LYS A 9 16.70 -22.71 39.67
CA LYS A 9 16.01 -22.24 40.88
C LYS A 9 15.28 -20.91 40.60
N PRO A 10 14.12 -20.65 41.22
CA PRO A 10 13.45 -19.37 41.08
C PRO A 10 14.34 -18.24 41.63
N GLN A 11 14.51 -17.18 40.85
CA GLN A 11 15.25 -15.98 41.26
C GLN A 11 14.26 -14.93 41.76
N SER A 12 14.54 -14.31 42.90
CA SER A 12 13.73 -13.20 43.44
C SER A 12 13.93 -11.91 42.65
N ASN A 13 15.19 -11.60 42.28
CA ASN A 13 15.54 -10.46 41.44
C ASN A 13 15.79 -10.94 40.01
N LEU A 14 14.92 -10.54 39.08
CA LEU A 14 15.00 -10.96 37.69
C LEU A 14 16.04 -10.14 36.91
N THR A 15 16.80 -10.81 36.05
CA THR A 15 17.68 -10.13 35.10
C THR A 15 16.85 -9.49 33.97
N PRO A 16 17.32 -8.41 33.32
CA PRO A 16 16.61 -7.78 32.21
C PRO A 16 16.24 -8.76 31.09
N GLY A 17 17.12 -9.73 30.79
CA GLY A 17 16.85 -10.79 29.82
C GLY A 17 15.71 -11.72 30.24
N ARG A 18 15.58 -12.02 31.54
CA ARG A 18 14.50 -12.85 32.05
C ARG A 18 13.16 -12.12 32.05
N VAL A 19 13.17 -10.81 32.34
CA VAL A 19 11.99 -9.94 32.21
C VAL A 19 11.51 -9.92 30.76
N ALA A 20 12.41 -9.69 29.80
CA ALA A 20 12.07 -9.68 28.37
C ALA A 20 11.43 -11.00 27.90
N GLN A 21 11.91 -12.15 28.40
CA GLN A 21 11.33 -13.47 28.09
C GLN A 21 9.88 -13.61 28.57
N SER A 22 9.48 -12.99 29.69
CA SER A 22 8.12 -13.05 30.21
C SER A 22 7.15 -12.03 29.61
N MET A 23 7.67 -10.96 28.99
CA MET A 23 6.83 -9.84 28.50
C MET A 23 5.73 -10.28 27.53
N LEU A 24 5.99 -11.25 26.64
CA LEU A 24 4.99 -11.69 25.66
C LEU A 24 3.74 -12.28 26.33
N GLY A 25 3.90 -13.10 27.37
CA GLY A 25 2.76 -13.69 28.08
C GLY A 25 1.91 -12.64 28.78
N LEU A 26 2.57 -11.67 29.42
CA LEU A 26 1.92 -10.54 30.07
C LEU A 26 1.13 -9.69 29.06
N LEU A 27 1.71 -9.39 27.89
CA LEU A 27 1.03 -8.61 26.85
C LEU A 27 -0.21 -9.33 26.29
N VAL A 28 -0.17 -10.67 26.21
CA VAL A 28 -1.35 -11.46 25.81
C VAL A 28 -2.44 -11.40 26.87
N GLU A 29 -2.07 -11.46 28.15
CA GLU A 29 -3.02 -11.38 29.27
C GLU A 29 -3.68 -10.01 29.40
N ILE A 30 -2.91 -8.93 29.24
CA ILE A 30 -3.43 -7.55 29.16
C ILE A 30 -4.28 -7.36 27.90
N GLY A 31 -3.92 -8.04 26.81
CA GLY A 31 -4.54 -7.87 25.52
C GLY A 31 -4.13 -6.56 24.83
N THR A 32 -4.88 -6.19 23.79
CA THR A 32 -4.65 -4.94 23.05
C THR A 32 -5.72 -3.91 23.39
N PRO A 33 -5.35 -2.69 23.81
CA PRO A 33 -6.31 -1.60 23.93
C PRO A 33 -6.73 -1.06 22.54
N ALA A 34 -6.11 -1.54 21.47
CA ALA A 34 -6.37 -1.06 20.13
C ALA A 34 -7.79 -1.45 19.68
N GLN A 35 -8.57 -0.44 19.30
CA GLN A 35 -9.81 -0.67 18.58
C GLN A 35 -9.51 -1.21 17.18
N SER A 36 -10.42 -2.03 16.64
CA SER A 36 -10.31 -2.49 15.26
C SER A 36 -10.23 -1.29 14.31
N PRO A 37 -9.37 -1.36 13.28
CA PRO A 37 -9.27 -0.27 12.31
C PRO A 37 -10.62 -0.10 11.60
N LYS A 38 -10.93 1.15 11.22
CA LYS A 38 -12.10 1.42 10.38
C LYS A 38 -11.99 0.56 9.11
N PRO A 39 -13.02 -0.21 8.74
CA PRO A 39 -12.97 -0.99 7.51
C PRO A 39 -12.79 -0.01 6.35
N ARG A 40 -11.78 -0.24 5.51
CA ARG A 40 -11.68 0.49 4.25
C ARG A 40 -12.83 0.01 3.37
N GLY A 41 -13.93 0.73 3.38
CA GLY A 41 -15.04 0.47 2.47
C GLY A 41 -14.56 0.50 1.02
N LYS A 42 -15.20 -0.30 0.15
CA LYS A 42 -15.17 -0.01 -1.28
C LYS A 42 -15.83 1.36 -1.45
N SER A 43 -15.28 2.23 -2.28
CA SER A 43 -16.03 3.45 -2.65
C SER A 43 -17.36 3.00 -3.24
N THR A 44 -18.44 3.74 -2.98
CA THR A 44 -19.80 3.41 -3.48
C THR A 44 -19.91 3.39 -5.00
N GLY A 45 -18.79 3.56 -5.71
CA GLY A 45 -18.71 3.56 -7.15
C GLY A 45 -19.62 4.64 -7.75
N TRP A 46 -20.00 4.38 -8.99
CA TRP A 46 -20.98 5.20 -9.68
C TRP A 46 -22.38 4.67 -9.36
N LYS A 47 -23.31 5.53 -8.97
CA LYS A 47 -24.70 5.12 -8.67
C LYS A 47 -25.36 4.48 -9.90
N THR A 48 -26.03 3.35 -9.71
CA THR A 48 -26.87 2.72 -10.73
C THR A 48 -27.90 3.72 -11.25
N GLY A 49 -28.09 3.81 -12.57
CA GLY A 49 -29.00 4.76 -13.21
C GLY A 49 -28.45 6.17 -13.42
N LYS A 50 -27.30 6.54 -12.85
CA LYS A 50 -26.68 7.84 -13.14
C LYS A 50 -26.00 7.80 -14.52
N LYS A 51 -26.41 8.66 -15.46
CA LYS A 51 -25.77 8.74 -16.79
C LYS A 51 -24.36 9.34 -16.69
N ARG A 52 -23.36 8.74 -17.33
CA ARG A 52 -22.02 9.35 -17.46
C ARG A 52 -22.02 10.38 -18.58
N ASN A 53 -21.48 11.57 -18.32
CA ASN A 53 -21.20 12.54 -19.37
C ASN A 53 -19.97 12.08 -20.14
N LYS A 54 -20.08 12.04 -21.48
CA LYS A 54 -18.92 11.81 -22.34
C LYS A 54 -18.01 13.03 -22.27
N ARG A 55 -16.69 12.81 -22.28
CA ARG A 55 -15.71 13.90 -22.40
C ARG A 55 -15.92 14.64 -23.73
N THR A 56 -15.83 15.97 -23.72
CA THR A 56 -15.83 16.78 -24.95
C THR A 56 -14.63 16.38 -25.82
N ARG A 57 -14.90 16.02 -27.08
CA ARG A 57 -13.85 15.75 -28.07
C ARG A 57 -13.63 17.01 -28.90
N TYR A 58 -12.40 17.52 -28.88
CA TYR A 58 -11.98 18.60 -29.76
C TYR A 58 -11.37 18.02 -31.04
N PRO A 59 -11.49 18.70 -32.19
CA PRO A 59 -10.87 18.25 -33.44
C PRO A 59 -9.34 18.20 -33.31
N VAL A 60 -8.72 17.24 -33.98
CA VAL A 60 -7.27 17.13 -34.02
C VAL A 60 -6.72 18.15 -35.02
N VAL A 61 -6.02 19.18 -34.53
CA VAL A 61 -5.30 20.12 -35.39
C VAL A 61 -4.10 19.39 -36.01
N LYS A 62 -4.10 19.23 -37.34
CA LYS A 62 -2.98 18.66 -38.10
C LYS A 62 -2.16 19.79 -38.72
N LYS A 63 -0.83 19.72 -38.63
CA LYS A 63 0.05 20.66 -39.35
C LYS A 63 -0.05 20.43 -40.86
N GLY A 64 -0.19 21.51 -41.63
CA GLY A 64 -0.16 21.46 -43.10
C GLY A 64 1.22 21.06 -43.63
N LYS A 65 1.27 20.51 -44.85
CA LYS A 65 2.54 20.28 -45.55
C LYS A 65 3.15 21.65 -45.90
N SER A 66 4.43 21.87 -45.63
CA SER A 66 5.09 23.11 -46.03
C SER A 66 5.21 23.17 -47.55
N ASN A 67 4.99 24.37 -48.12
CA ASN A 67 5.08 24.60 -49.57
C ASN A 67 6.52 24.53 -50.10
N ASP A 68 7.51 24.37 -49.23
CA ASP A 68 8.95 24.43 -49.56
C ASP A 68 9.39 23.32 -50.52
N LYS A 69 8.59 22.26 -50.69
CA LYS A 69 8.86 21.18 -51.66
C LYS A 69 8.32 21.45 -53.07
N LYS A 70 7.36 22.38 -53.24
CA LYS A 70 6.77 22.66 -54.57
C LYS A 70 7.69 23.53 -55.44
N ALA A 71 8.56 24.35 -54.83
CA ALA A 71 9.55 25.17 -55.53
C ALA A 71 10.75 24.36 -56.06
N LYS A 72 11.07 23.20 -55.47
CA LYS A 72 12.21 22.38 -55.89
C LYS A 72 11.95 21.52 -57.14
N ASN A 73 10.68 21.29 -57.49
CA ASN A 73 10.29 20.44 -58.62
C ASN A 73 9.91 21.22 -59.89
N LYS A 74 10.08 22.55 -59.88
CA LYS A 74 9.89 23.44 -61.05
C LYS A 74 11.21 23.85 -61.72
N LYS A 75 12.32 23.29 -61.26
CA LYS A 75 13.67 23.53 -61.77
C LYS A 75 14.20 22.25 -62.43
N THR A 76 13.52 21.83 -63.49
CA THR A 76 14.00 20.88 -64.49
C THR A 76 13.38 21.28 -65.82
#